data_AF-A0AAD3H184-F1
#
_entry.id   AF-A0AAD3H184-F1
#
_cell.length_a   1.000
_cell.length_b   1.000
_cell.length_c   1.000
_cell.angle_alpha   90.00
_cell.angle_beta   90.00
_cell.angle_gamma   90.00
#
_symmetry.space_group_name_H-M   'P 1'
#
loop_
_entity.id
_entity.type
_entity.pdbx_description
1 polymer ?
#
loop_
_entity_poly.entity_id
_entity_poly.type
_entity_poly.pdbx_seq_one_letter_code
_entity_poly.pdbx_strand_id
1 'polypeptide(L)'
;MMSLDKVKPQFLRWTVDSDGTFLDYSDIGFGVNAATIMAIDHFNTGNGVIVKDVEDIYTKCKICFTTEVVDTQASAITAVKGLTDMIILRDNSSTKPQPCAVLGTLYSSVAKKFATLTGVYDLLQVAPGASSNALDNKSSYPLFSELILLMGVLRSCYLHF
;
A
#
# COMPACT_ATOMS: atom_id res chain seq x y z
N MET A 1 1.07 -2.46 21.87
CA MET A 1 -0.01 -1.48 21.65
C MET A 1 0.65 -0.18 21.20
N MET A 2 0.63 0.08 19.89
CA MET A 2 1.30 1.24 19.30
C MET A 2 0.39 2.46 19.54
N SER A 3 0.88 3.47 20.27
CA SER A 3 0.15 4.72 20.50
C SER A 3 -0.04 5.41 19.15
N LEU A 4 -1.30 5.54 18.75
CA LEU A 4 -1.76 6.25 17.55
C LEU A 4 -1.55 7.78 17.64
N ASP A 5 -0.97 8.30 18.73
CA ASP A 5 -0.89 9.73 19.01
C ASP A 5 0.15 10.48 18.15
N LYS A 6 0.99 9.77 17.37
CA LYS A 6 2.09 10.40 16.62
C LYS A 6 1.94 10.44 15.11
N VAL A 7 0.96 9.75 14.52
CA VAL A 7 0.73 9.80 13.07
C VAL A 7 -0.63 10.40 12.83
N LYS A 8 -0.68 11.72 12.59
CA LYS A 8 -1.89 12.34 12.04
C LYS A 8 -2.12 11.70 10.67
N PRO A 9 -3.22 10.98 10.43
CA PRO A 9 -3.47 10.41 9.12
C PRO A 9 -3.56 11.57 8.12
N GLN A 10 -2.59 11.66 7.23
CA GLN A 10 -2.61 12.61 6.14
C GLN A 10 -3.44 11.99 5.02
N PHE A 11 -4.70 12.39 4.97
CA PHE A 11 -5.58 12.04 3.88
C PHE A 11 -5.26 12.94 2.69
N LEU A 12 -5.22 12.35 1.48
CA LEU A 12 -5.00 13.02 0.20
C LEU A 12 -5.65 14.40 0.16
N ARG A 13 -4.81 15.45 0.15
CA ARG A 13 -5.29 16.83 0.14
C ARG A 13 -5.22 17.35 -1.29
N TRP A 14 -6.31 17.11 -2.04
CA TRP A 14 -6.59 17.56 -3.41
C TRP A 14 -5.50 17.27 -4.46
N THR A 15 -5.86 17.34 -5.74
CA THR A 15 -4.89 17.40 -6.84
C THR A 15 -5.30 18.50 -7.81
N VAL A 16 -4.33 19.02 -8.56
CA VAL A 16 -4.55 20.01 -9.60
C VAL A 16 -4.26 19.33 -10.92
N ASP A 17 -5.27 19.28 -11.78
CA ASP A 17 -5.14 18.65 -13.08
C ASP A 17 -4.29 19.51 -14.02
N SER A 18 -3.91 18.96 -15.17
CA SER A 18 -3.04 19.66 -16.14
C SER A 18 -3.63 20.96 -16.70
N ASP A 19 -4.94 21.16 -16.58
CA ASP A 19 -5.69 22.37 -16.97
C ASP A 19 -5.89 23.37 -15.82
N GLY A 20 -5.35 23.09 -14.63
CA GLY A 20 -5.48 23.94 -13.44
C GLY A 20 -6.78 23.72 -12.65
N THR A 21 -7.62 22.76 -13.03
CA THR A 21 -8.82 22.43 -12.25
C THR A 21 -8.47 21.70 -10.95
N PHE A 22 -9.15 22.09 -9.87
CA PHE A 22 -9.05 21.41 -8.58
C PHE A 22 -9.96 20.19 -8.59
N LEU A 23 -9.37 19.02 -8.41
CA LEU A 23 -10.11 17.78 -8.23
C LEU A 23 -9.89 17.28 -6.79
N ASP A 24 -10.99 17.18 -6.05
CA ASP A 24 -10.99 16.66 -4.70
C ASP A 24 -11.11 15.13 -4.73
N TYR A 25 -10.05 14.47 -4.28
CA TYR A 25 -9.98 13.01 -4.13
C TYR A 25 -9.87 12.59 -2.67
N SER A 26 -10.13 13.50 -1.74
CA SER A 26 -10.03 13.24 -0.30
C SER A 26 -10.98 12.13 0.14
N ASP A 27 -12.17 12.02 -0.45
CA ASP A 27 -13.14 10.97 -0.15
C ASP A 27 -12.63 9.57 -0.53
N ILE A 28 -12.09 9.42 -1.74
CA ILE A 28 -11.52 8.14 -2.21
C ILE A 28 -10.27 7.80 -1.40
N GLY A 29 -9.41 8.78 -1.16
CA GLY A 29 -8.23 8.62 -0.32
C GLY A 29 -8.57 8.20 1.10
N PHE A 30 -9.59 8.82 1.71
CA PHE A 30 -10.10 8.47 3.02
C PHE A 30 -10.66 7.06 3.05
N GLY A 31 -11.56 6.72 2.11
CA GLY A 31 -12.21 5.42 2.05
C GLY A 31 -11.22 4.27 1.90
N VAL A 32 -10.23 4.41 1.00
CA VAL A 32 -9.19 3.38 0.80
C VAL A 32 -8.33 3.22 2.05
N ASN A 33 -7.88 4.32 2.67
CA ASN A 33 -7.06 4.25 3.88
C ASN A 33 -7.84 3.64 5.06
N ALA A 34 -9.10 4.03 5.25
CA ALA A 34 -9.95 3.46 6.29
C ALA A 34 -10.17 1.96 6.08
N ALA A 35 -10.42 1.53 4.83
CA ALA A 35 -10.57 0.12 4.49
C ALA A 35 -9.27 -0.67 4.74
N THR A 36 -8.11 -0.13 4.37
CA THR A 36 -6.81 -0.77 4.63
C THR A 36 -6.53 -0.92 6.12
N ILE A 37 -6.74 0.14 6.91
CA ILE A 37 -6.52 0.10 8.37
C ILE A 37 -7.47 -0.91 9.02
N MET A 38 -8.74 -0.93 8.59
CA MET A 38 -9.73 -1.91 9.08
C MET A 38 -9.33 -3.35 8.71
N ALA A 39 -8.86 -3.60 7.49
CA ALA A 39 -8.40 -4.93 7.09
C ALA A 39 -7.20 -5.41 7.93
N ILE A 40 -6.27 -4.50 8.23
CA ILE A 40 -5.12 -4.79 9.11
C ILE A 40 -5.58 -5.08 10.53
N ASP A 41 -6.52 -4.29 11.07
CA ASP A 41 -7.08 -4.52 12.40
C ASP A 41 -7.77 -5.88 12.48
N HIS A 42 -8.60 -6.23 11.48
CA HIS A 42 -9.24 -7.53 11.40
C HIS A 42 -8.24 -8.69 11.37
N PHE A 43 -7.15 -8.57 10.60
CA PHE A 43 -6.11 -9.59 10.57
C PHE A 43 -5.37 -9.69 11.91
N ASN A 44 -4.93 -8.56 12.46
CA ASN A 44 -4.14 -8.53 13.70
C ASN A 44 -4.92 -9.00 14.93
N THR A 45 -6.24 -8.78 14.96
CA THR A 45 -7.13 -9.21 16.06
C THR A 45 -7.73 -10.61 15.84
N GLY A 46 -7.60 -11.16 14.64
CA GLY A 46 -8.28 -12.41 14.25
C GLY A 46 -9.80 -12.27 14.20
N ASN A 47 -10.31 -11.07 13.87
CA ASN A 47 -11.74 -10.80 13.80
C ASN A 47 -12.36 -11.39 12.52
N GLY A 48 -12.91 -12.59 12.66
CA GLY A 48 -13.54 -13.36 11.58
C GLY A 48 -14.96 -12.95 11.20
N VAL A 49 -15.50 -11.82 11.70
CA VAL A 49 -16.91 -11.43 11.46
C VAL A 49 -17.23 -11.27 9.96
N ILE A 50 -16.28 -10.74 9.18
CA ILE A 50 -16.44 -10.54 7.73
C ILE A 50 -15.84 -11.72 6.96
N VAL A 51 -14.63 -12.16 7.32
CA VAL A 51 -13.90 -13.24 6.66
C VAL A 51 -13.58 -14.33 7.68
N LYS A 52 -14.31 -15.44 7.66
CA LYS A 52 -14.13 -16.53 8.63
C LYS A 52 -12.72 -17.12 8.61
N ASP A 53 -12.02 -17.06 7.49
CA ASP A 53 -10.67 -17.59 7.36
C ASP A 53 -9.62 -16.83 8.20
N VAL A 54 -9.90 -15.58 8.58
CA VAL A 54 -9.02 -14.81 9.50
C VAL A 54 -9.34 -15.07 10.97
N GLU A 55 -10.37 -15.86 11.28
CA GLU A 55 -10.69 -16.24 12.65
C GLU A 55 -9.52 -17.01 13.28
N ASP A 56 -9.12 -16.56 14.47
CA ASP A 56 -7.98 -17.06 15.22
C ASP A 56 -6.65 -17.04 14.44
N ILE A 57 -6.49 -16.19 13.42
CA ILE A 57 -5.28 -16.19 12.60
C ILE A 57 -4.02 -15.88 13.40
N TYR A 58 -4.13 -15.10 14.48
CA TYR A 58 -3.01 -14.80 15.39
C TYR A 58 -2.45 -16.07 16.07
N THR A 59 -3.25 -17.13 16.22
CA THR A 59 -2.79 -18.43 16.77
C THR A 59 -2.01 -19.25 15.75
N LYS A 60 -2.38 -19.13 14.46
CA LYS A 60 -1.78 -19.85 13.34
C LYS A 60 -0.56 -19.12 12.78
N CYS A 61 -0.59 -17.80 12.83
CA CYS A 61 0.37 -16.91 12.18
C CYS A 61 0.72 -15.76 13.14
N LYS A 62 1.97 -15.73 13.63
CA LYS A 62 2.47 -14.65 14.50
C LYS A 62 2.99 -13.46 13.70
N ILE A 63 2.24 -13.04 12.69
CA ILE A 63 2.53 -11.84 11.90
C ILE A 63 1.61 -10.73 12.40
N CYS A 64 2.18 -9.54 12.63
CA CYS A 64 1.43 -8.34 12.97
C CYS A 64 1.74 -7.28 11.91
N PHE A 65 0.71 -6.89 11.15
CA PHE A 65 0.86 -5.85 10.15
C PHE A 65 0.79 -4.48 10.80
N THR A 66 1.69 -3.59 10.38
CA THR A 66 1.61 -2.15 10.66
C THR A 66 1.47 -1.42 9.34
N THR A 67 0.90 -0.22 9.38
CA THR A 67 0.71 0.60 8.19
C THR A 67 1.15 2.02 8.46
N GLU A 68 1.64 2.66 7.41
CA GLU A 68 1.93 4.08 7.38
C GLU A 68 1.31 4.66 6.11
N VAL A 69 0.55 5.73 6.29
CA VAL A 69 -0.14 6.42 5.19
C VAL A 69 0.70 7.62 4.79
N VAL A 70 1.00 7.71 3.50
CA VAL A 70 1.76 8.82 2.91
C VAL A 70 0.90 9.51 1.86
N ASP A 71 0.66 10.80 2.04
CA ASP A 71 0.05 11.62 1.00
C ASP A 71 1.10 12.00 -0.05
N THR A 72 0.97 11.43 -1.24
CA THR A 72 1.87 11.71 -2.36
C THR A 72 1.38 12.85 -3.25
N GLN A 73 0.19 13.44 -2.98
CA GLN A 73 -0.43 14.51 -3.76
C GLN A 73 -0.53 14.19 -5.27
N ALA A 74 -0.81 12.92 -5.60
CA ALA A 74 -0.77 12.38 -6.98
C ALA A 74 0.57 12.59 -7.73
N SER A 75 1.64 12.98 -7.04
CA SER A 75 2.96 13.21 -7.63
C SER A 75 3.83 11.96 -7.52
N ALA A 76 4.27 11.46 -8.67
CA ALA A 76 5.18 10.33 -8.73
C ALA A 76 6.54 10.63 -8.09
N ILE A 77 7.01 11.87 -8.18
CA ILE A 77 8.29 12.29 -7.59
C ILE A 77 8.17 12.27 -6.06
N THR A 78 7.08 12.83 -5.52
CA THR A 78 6.83 12.84 -4.08
C THR A 78 6.68 11.42 -3.54
N ALA A 79 5.95 10.56 -4.27
CA ALA A 79 5.81 9.15 -3.92
C ALA A 79 7.16 8.44 -3.85
N VAL A 80 7.95 8.48 -4.94
CA VAL A 80 9.26 7.84 -5.03
C VAL A 80 10.19 8.34 -3.93
N LYS A 81 10.26 9.66 -3.72
CA LYS A 81 11.09 10.24 -2.67
C LYS A 81 10.68 9.74 -1.28
N GLY A 82 9.38 9.75 -0.97
CA GLY A 82 8.86 9.26 0.30
C GLY A 82 9.21 7.80 0.57
N LEU A 83 9.06 6.93 -0.43
CA LEU A 83 9.44 5.52 -0.29
C LEU A 83 10.95 5.35 -0.10
N THR A 84 11.77 6.05 -0.90
CA THR A 84 13.22 6.01 -0.77
C THR A 84 13.68 6.47 0.61
N ASP A 85 13.08 7.55 1.14
CA ASP A 85 13.36 8.05 2.50
C ASP A 85 13.02 6.98 3.55
N MET A 86 11.92 6.23 3.37
CA MET A 86 11.55 5.14 4.29
C MET A 86 12.49 3.94 4.22
N ILE A 87 12.96 3.57 3.03
CA ILE A 87 13.83 2.40 2.85
C ILE A 87 15.25 2.73 3.31
N ILE A 88 15.81 3.85 2.86
CA ILE A 88 17.23 4.17 3.05
C ILE A 88 17.51 4.79 4.42
N LEU A 89 16.63 5.65 4.93
CA LEU A 89 16.92 6.45 6.11
C LEU A 89 16.42 5.82 7.41
N ARG A 90 15.62 4.75 7.34
CA ARG A 90 15.13 4.05 8.53
C ARG A 90 16.06 2.93 8.94
N ASP A 91 16.45 2.97 10.20
CA ASP A 91 17.07 1.82 10.87
C ASP A 91 16.04 0.69 10.96
N ASN A 92 16.35 -0.48 10.41
CA ASN A 92 15.48 -1.65 10.35
C ASN A 92 15.32 -2.30 11.73
N SER A 93 14.72 -1.55 12.64
CA SER A 93 14.47 -1.91 14.02
C SER A 93 13.00 -2.24 14.22
N SER A 94 12.66 -2.97 15.28
CA SER A 94 11.27 -3.27 15.63
C SER A 94 10.41 -2.02 15.87
N THR A 95 11.05 -0.88 16.19
CA THR A 95 10.36 0.41 16.41
C THR A 95 10.15 1.23 15.14
N LYS A 96 10.90 0.93 14.07
CA LYS A 96 10.83 1.61 12.78
C LYS A 96 11.04 0.59 11.65
N PRO A 97 10.10 -0.36 11.48
CA PRO A 97 10.25 -1.41 10.50
C PRO A 97 10.33 -0.81 9.09
N GLN A 98 11.13 -1.44 8.23
CA GLN A 98 11.11 -1.15 6.80
C GLN A 98 9.80 -1.66 6.17
N PRO A 99 9.30 -1.00 5.11
CA PRO A 99 8.12 -1.47 4.40
C PRO A 99 8.40 -2.82 3.72
N CYS A 100 7.45 -3.75 3.78
CA CYS A 100 7.52 -5.05 3.09
C CYS A 100 6.59 -5.14 1.86
N ALA A 101 5.60 -4.24 1.79
CA ALA A 101 4.70 -4.11 0.66
C ALA A 101 4.18 -2.67 0.60
N VAL A 102 3.72 -2.27 -0.58
CA VAL A 102 3.09 -0.97 -0.79
C VAL A 102 1.68 -1.17 -1.35
N LEU A 103 0.71 -0.55 -0.70
CA LEU A 103 -0.67 -0.47 -1.16
C LEU A 103 -0.90 0.92 -1.78
N GLY A 104 -1.23 0.97 -3.06
CA GLY A 104 -1.28 2.16 -3.89
C GLY A 104 -0.73 1.90 -5.31
N THR A 105 -1.01 2.72 -6.32
CA THR A 105 -1.62 4.06 -6.33
C THR A 105 -2.84 4.09 -7.25
N LEU A 106 -3.58 5.20 -7.27
CA LEU A 106 -4.75 5.38 -8.14
C LEU A 106 -4.35 5.70 -9.59
N TYR A 107 -3.29 6.48 -9.78
CA TYR A 107 -2.89 6.96 -11.11
C TYR A 107 -1.90 6.02 -11.77
N SER A 108 -2.22 5.56 -12.97
CA SER A 108 -1.33 4.71 -13.77
C SER A 108 0.06 5.33 -14.03
N SER A 109 0.14 6.65 -14.18
CA SER A 109 1.41 7.37 -14.37
C SER A 109 2.31 7.33 -13.13
N VAL A 110 1.70 7.40 -11.94
CA VAL A 110 2.38 7.25 -10.65
C VAL A 110 2.75 5.79 -10.44
N ALA A 111 1.80 4.87 -10.63
CA ALA A 111 1.99 3.44 -10.48
C ALA A 111 3.16 2.91 -11.31
N LYS A 112 3.32 3.32 -12.57
CA LYS A 112 4.46 2.89 -13.42
C LYS A 112 5.81 3.26 -12.82
N LYS A 113 5.96 4.52 -12.40
CA LYS A 113 7.22 5.01 -11.83
C LYS A 113 7.50 4.36 -10.48
N PHE A 114 6.46 4.16 -9.70
CA PHE A 114 6.53 3.53 -8.40
C PHE A 114 6.85 2.03 -8.52
N ALA A 115 6.26 1.32 -9.48
CA ALA A 115 6.46 -0.10 -9.74
C ALA A 115 7.89 -0.43 -10.17
N THR A 116 8.53 0.49 -10.92
CA THR A 116 9.96 0.38 -11.22
C THR A 116 10.78 0.42 -9.93
N LEU A 117 10.47 1.34 -9.01
CA LEU A 117 11.21 1.47 -7.76
C LEU A 117 10.96 0.30 -6.81
N THR A 118 9.70 -0.11 -6.63
CA THR A 118 9.36 -1.24 -5.76
C THR A 118 9.95 -2.54 -6.29
N GLY A 119 10.01 -2.72 -7.61
CA GLY A 119 10.71 -3.85 -8.23
C GLY A 119 12.21 -3.91 -7.92
N VAL A 120 12.88 -2.76 -7.81
CA VAL A 120 14.32 -2.69 -7.44
C VAL A 120 14.54 -3.09 -5.98
N TYR A 121 13.62 -2.73 -5.09
CA TYR A 121 13.70 -3.03 -3.66
C TYR A 121 12.99 -4.33 -3.25
N ASP A 122 12.57 -5.14 -4.22
CA ASP A 122 11.85 -6.40 -3.99
C ASP A 122 10.55 -6.21 -3.15
N LEU A 123 9.87 -5.09 -3.35
CA LEU A 123 8.62 -4.75 -2.67
C LEU A 123 7.42 -5.04 -3.56
N LEU A 124 6.46 -5.80 -3.02
CA LEU A 124 5.15 -5.98 -3.65
C LEU A 124 4.43 -4.64 -3.72
N GLN A 125 3.97 -4.24 -4.91
CA GLN A 125 3.07 -3.11 -5.08
C GLN A 125 1.69 -3.60 -5.49
N VAL A 126 0.67 -3.20 -4.74
CA VAL A 126 -0.74 -3.47 -5.02
C VAL A 126 -1.48 -2.16 -5.27
N ALA A 127 -1.87 -1.90 -6.52
CA ALA A 127 -2.58 -0.69 -6.89
C ALA A 127 -4.10 -0.92 -7.01
N PRO A 128 -4.95 -0.17 -6.28
CA PRO A 128 -6.39 -0.34 -6.34
C PRO A 128 -7.08 0.33 -7.53
N GLY A 129 -6.42 1.26 -8.23
CA GLY A 129 -7.05 2.03 -9.33
C GLY A 129 -6.21 2.22 -10.59
N ALA A 130 -4.96 1.73 -10.61
CA ALA A 130 -4.08 1.90 -11.77
C ALA A 130 -4.30 0.78 -12.80
N SER A 131 -5.08 1.09 -13.84
CA SER A 131 -5.58 0.11 -14.82
C SER A 131 -4.92 0.18 -16.22
N SER A 132 -3.71 0.74 -16.33
CA SER A 132 -3.02 0.85 -17.64
C SER A 132 -2.42 -0.50 -18.06
N ASN A 133 -2.75 -0.99 -19.26
CA ASN A 133 -2.21 -2.25 -19.84
C ASN A 133 -0.68 -2.40 -19.79
N ALA A 134 0.07 -1.29 -19.83
CA ALA A 134 1.54 -1.35 -19.69
C ALA A 134 2.01 -1.92 -18.34
N LEU A 135 1.20 -1.81 -17.28
CA LEU A 135 1.49 -2.32 -15.94
C LEU A 135 1.36 -3.85 -15.84
N ASP A 136 0.71 -4.49 -16.81
CA ASP A 136 0.58 -5.96 -16.87
C ASP A 136 1.88 -6.65 -17.34
N ASN A 137 2.84 -5.87 -17.88
CA ASN A 137 4.10 -6.41 -18.33
C ASN A 137 5.00 -6.81 -17.14
N LYS A 138 4.95 -8.09 -16.76
CA LYS A 138 5.75 -8.67 -15.67
C LYS A 138 7.26 -8.64 -15.92
N SER A 139 7.72 -8.49 -17.17
CA SER A 139 9.14 -8.28 -17.45
C SER A 139 9.61 -6.89 -17.02
N SER A 140 8.72 -5.89 -17.01
CA SER A 140 9.04 -4.52 -16.57
C SER A 140 8.60 -4.25 -15.13
N TYR A 141 7.51 -4.87 -14.69
CA TYR A 141 6.89 -4.65 -13.38
C TYR A 141 6.57 -6.00 -12.71
N PRO A 142 7.59 -6.78 -12.32
CA PRO A 142 7.41 -8.16 -11.85
C PRO A 142 6.55 -8.25 -10.58
N LEU A 143 6.71 -7.29 -9.66
CA LEU A 143 6.04 -7.25 -8.35
C LEU A 143 4.84 -6.29 -8.31
N PHE A 144 4.38 -5.82 -9.46
CA PHE A 144 3.18 -4.99 -9.52
C PHE A 144 1.93 -5.86 -9.68
N SER A 145 0.87 -5.55 -8.93
CA SER A 145 -0.45 -6.16 -9.09
C SER A 145 -1.56 -5.12 -8.95
N GLU A 146 -2.63 -5.27 -9.71
CA GLU A 146 -3.86 -4.50 -9.53
C GLU A 146 -4.78 -5.22 -8.53
N LEU A 147 -5.51 -4.48 -7.69
CA LEU A 147 -6.43 -5.06 -6.69
C LEU A 147 -7.53 -5.92 -7.33
N ILE A 148 -7.99 -5.56 -8.54
CA ILE A 148 -8.95 -6.38 -9.31
C ILE A 148 -8.36 -7.77 -9.66
N LEU A 149 -7.04 -7.86 -9.82
CA LEU A 149 -6.32 -9.10 -10.11
C LEU A 149 -5.83 -9.83 -8.85
N LEU A 150 -6.04 -9.27 -7.65
CA LEU A 150 -5.48 -9.81 -6.41
C LEU A 150 -6.08 -11.15 -5.97
N MET A 151 -7.26 -11.52 -6.47
CA MET A 151 -7.85 -12.83 -6.19
C MET A 151 -6.98 -13.99 -6.70
N GLY A 152 -6.04 -13.74 -7.62
CA GLY A 152 -5.08 -14.75 -8.11
C GLY A 152 -3.69 -14.72 -7.45
N VAL A 153 -3.19 -13.55 -7.02
CA VAL A 153 -1.76 -13.36 -6.68
C VAL A 153 -1.43 -13.56 -5.20
N LEU A 154 -2.37 -13.34 -4.27
CA LEU A 154 -2.14 -13.54 -2.83
C LEU A 154 -1.73 -14.97 -2.46
N ARG A 155 -1.94 -15.94 -3.37
CA ARG A 155 -1.49 -17.33 -3.21
C ARG A 155 0.03 -17.46 -3.21
N SER A 156 0.78 -16.52 -3.81
CA SER A 156 2.24 -16.63 -3.97
C SER A 156 3.05 -16.01 -2.82
N CYS A 157 2.52 -15.00 -2.12
CA CYS A 157 3.19 -14.44 -0.92
C CYS A 157 3.11 -15.37 0.29
N TYR A 158 2.17 -16.32 0.30
CA TYR A 158 2.07 -17.35 1.33
C TYR A 158 3.07 -18.51 1.17
N LEU A 159 3.81 -18.59 0.05
CA LEU A 159 4.63 -19.76 -0.30
C LEU A 159 6.14 -19.60 -0.06
N HIS A 160 6.58 -18.50 0.54
CA HIS A 160 7.96 -18.33 1.02
C HIS A 160 7.97 -18.09 2.54
N PHE A 161 7.53 -19.09 3.30
CA PHE A 161 7.88 -19.32 4.70
C PHE A 161 8.08 -20.82 4.93
#